data_AF-A0A1G0VL65-F1
#
_entry.id   AF-A0A1G0VL65-F1
#
_cell.length_a   1.000
_cell.length_b   1.000
_cell.length_c   1.000
_cell.angle_alpha   90.00
_cell.angle_beta   90.00
_cell.angle_gamma   90.00
#
_symmetry.space_group_name_H-M   'P 1'
#
loop_
_entity.id
_entity.type
_entity.pdbx_description
1 polymer ?
#
loop_
_entity_poly.entity_id
_entity_poly.type
_entity_poly.pdbx_seq_one_letter_code
_entity_poly.pdbx_strand_id
1 'polypeptide(L)'
;FTLLALIIKDQLAMGNATVKQSVILNAQFVKYLAELKGTGEGAEKLSGEEIYQVRCSSCHAFDRRIVGPPHNEVVPKYEGKKEQLVAFIRNPIKVNPAYPPMPNPGLKPAEADAIATYLLDHFKKK
;
A
#
# COMPACT_ATOMS: atom_id res chain seq x y z
N PHE A 1 47.67 -10.37 -30.28
CA PHE A 1 47.85 -9.92 -28.89
C PHE A 1 47.40 -8.47 -28.66
N THR A 2 47.75 -7.51 -29.53
CA THR A 2 47.37 -6.09 -29.41
C THR A 2 45.86 -5.82 -29.44
N LEU A 3 45.10 -6.50 -30.31
CA LEU A 3 43.64 -6.34 -30.39
C LEU A 3 42.93 -6.79 -29.10
N LEU A 4 43.41 -7.89 -28.49
CA LEU A 4 42.86 -8.41 -27.24
C LEU A 4 43.12 -7.44 -26.07
N ALA A 5 44.31 -6.85 -26.02
CA ALA A 5 44.65 -5.85 -25.00
C ALA A 5 43.81 -4.57 -25.11
N LEU A 6 43.48 -4.13 -26.33
CA LEU A 6 42.57 -3.00 -26.57
C LEU A 6 41.15 -3.30 -26.08
N ILE A 7 40.61 -4.48 -26.42
CA ILE A 7 39.27 -4.91 -25.97
C ILE A 7 39.20 -4.96 -24.44
N ILE A 8 40.22 -5.52 -23.78
CA ILE A 8 40.28 -5.59 -22.30
C ILE A 8 40.31 -4.18 -21.70
N LYS A 9 41.10 -3.27 -22.27
CA LYS A 9 41.19 -1.89 -21.80
C LYS A 9 39.85 -1.16 -21.91
N ASP A 10 39.13 -1.34 -23.01
CA ASP A 10 37.81 -0.73 -23.21
C ASP A 10 36.77 -1.28 -22.24
N GLN A 11 36.76 -2.60 -21.99
CA GLN A 11 35.84 -3.20 -21.00
C GLN A 11 36.11 -2.68 -19.58
N LEU A 12 37.38 -2.51 -19.19
CA LEU A 12 37.75 -1.95 -17.89
C LEU A 12 37.38 -0.46 -17.78
N ALA A 13 37.61 0.31 -18.85
CA ALA A 13 37.25 1.73 -18.89
C ALA A 13 35.73 1.92 -18.78
N MET A 14 34.95 1.13 -19.52
CA MET A 14 33.49 1.13 -19.42
C MET A 14 33.04 0.73 -18.01
N GLY A 15 33.52 -0.40 -17.48
CA GLY A 15 33.14 -0.86 -16.14
C GLY A 15 33.40 0.18 -15.05
N ASN A 16 34.58 0.80 -15.04
CA ASN A 16 34.91 1.85 -14.07
C ASN A 16 34.03 3.10 -14.21
N ALA A 17 33.63 3.47 -15.44
CA ALA A 17 32.72 4.58 -15.67
C ALA A 17 31.31 4.29 -15.12
N THR A 18 30.81 3.06 -15.24
CA THR A 18 29.45 2.72 -14.81
C THR A 18 29.30 2.47 -13.31
N VAL A 19 30.35 2.01 -12.61
CA VAL A 19 30.25 1.67 -11.17
C VAL A 19 29.72 2.82 -10.31
N LYS A 20 30.16 4.06 -10.54
CA LYS A 20 29.66 5.21 -9.76
C LYS A 20 28.18 5.46 -10.03
N GLN A 21 27.77 5.41 -11.29
CA GLN A 21 26.39 5.66 -11.68
C GLN A 21 25.44 4.55 -11.23
N SER A 22 25.89 3.29 -11.22
CA SER A 22 25.08 2.18 -10.72
C SER A 22 24.83 2.27 -9.20
N VAL A 23 25.83 2.72 -8.42
CA VAL A 23 25.65 2.98 -6.98
C VAL A 23 24.64 4.10 -6.74
N ILE A 24 24.74 5.22 -7.48
CA ILE A 24 23.79 6.33 -7.38
C ILE A 24 22.38 5.86 -7.73
N LEU A 25 22.23 5.15 -8.86
CA LEU A 25 20.95 4.65 -9.31
C LEU A 25 20.33 3.67 -8.30
N ASN A 26 21.14 2.79 -7.71
CA ASN A 26 20.67 1.87 -6.67
C ASN A 26 20.20 2.61 -5.41
N ALA A 27 20.97 3.61 -4.95
CA ALA A 27 20.57 4.43 -3.81
C ALA A 27 19.25 5.19 -4.07
N GLN A 28 19.11 5.76 -5.27
CA GLN A 28 17.86 6.40 -5.70
C GLN A 28 16.70 5.40 -5.76
N PHE A 29 16.93 4.21 -6.32
CA PHE A 29 15.93 3.14 -6.38
C PHE A 29 15.43 2.76 -4.99
N VAL A 30 16.33 2.56 -4.03
CA VAL A 30 15.97 2.27 -2.63
C VAL A 30 15.11 3.38 -2.04
N LYS A 31 15.47 4.64 -2.25
CA LYS A 31 14.68 5.80 -1.79
C LYS A 31 13.28 5.82 -2.41
N TYR A 32 13.17 5.75 -3.74
CA TYR A 32 11.88 5.75 -4.43
C TYR A 32 11.01 4.57 -4.01
N LEU A 33 11.61 3.40 -3.80
CA LEU A 33 10.89 2.21 -3.35
C LEU A 33 10.35 2.38 -1.93
N ALA A 34 11.08 3.05 -1.04
CA ALA A 34 10.59 3.38 0.30
C ALA A 34 9.42 4.39 0.26
N GLU A 35 9.52 5.44 -0.56
CA GLU A 35 8.45 6.43 -0.75
C GLU A 35 7.17 5.79 -1.31
N LEU A 36 7.30 4.96 -2.35
CA LEU A 36 6.19 4.22 -2.95
C LEU A 36 5.53 3.25 -1.95
N LYS A 37 6.32 2.60 -1.09
CA LYS A 37 5.82 1.73 -0.03
C LYS A 37 5.26 2.51 1.17
N GLY A 38 5.40 3.83 1.21
CA GLY A 38 4.99 4.65 2.35
C GLY A 38 5.86 4.46 3.59
N THR A 39 7.08 3.95 3.43
CA THR A 39 8.06 3.75 4.51
C THR A 39 9.22 4.76 4.45
N GLY A 40 9.12 5.77 3.58
CA GLY A 40 10.10 6.85 3.47
C GLY A 40 9.99 7.89 4.59
N GLU A 41 11.07 8.63 4.82
CA GLU A 41 11.07 9.78 5.72
C GLU A 41 10.09 10.86 5.21
N GLY A 42 9.21 11.35 6.08
CA GLY A 42 8.17 12.32 5.73
C GLY A 42 6.84 11.74 5.25
N ALA A 43 6.63 10.42 5.35
CA ALA A 43 5.31 9.83 5.14
C ALA A 43 4.30 10.43 6.13
N GLU A 44 3.35 11.20 5.60
CA GLU A 44 2.29 11.82 6.39
C GLU A 44 1.43 10.72 7.03
N LYS A 45 1.40 10.67 8.36
CA LYS A 45 0.59 9.72 9.12
C LYS A 45 -0.83 10.25 9.21
N LEU A 46 -1.63 9.97 8.18
CA LEU A 46 -3.07 10.19 8.25
C LEU A 46 -3.67 9.26 9.31
N SER A 47 -4.57 9.79 10.13
CA SER A 47 -5.33 8.97 11.08
C SER A 47 -6.30 8.04 10.33
N GLY A 48 -6.65 6.91 10.95
CA GLY A 48 -7.64 5.99 10.38
C GLY A 48 -9.00 6.66 10.17
N GLU A 49 -9.36 7.64 11.00
CA GLU A 49 -10.59 8.42 10.86
C GLU A 49 -10.57 9.34 9.64
N GLU A 50 -9.48 10.07 9.41
CA GLU A 50 -9.34 10.91 8.22
C GLU A 50 -9.37 10.08 6.93
N ILE A 51 -8.66 8.95 6.92
CA ILE A 51 -8.70 8.00 5.80
C ILE A 51 -10.14 7.51 5.57
N TYR A 52 -10.87 7.19 6.63
CA TYR A 52 -12.27 6.77 6.53
C TYR A 52 -13.13 7.84 5.84
N GLN A 53 -13.01 9.09 6.27
CA GLN A 53 -13.80 10.19 5.73
C GLN A 53 -13.50 10.43 4.25
N VAL A 54 -12.25 10.29 3.82
CA VAL A 54 -11.85 10.59 2.43
C VAL A 54 -12.06 9.39 1.49
N ARG A 55 -11.92 8.16 1.97
CA ARG A 55 -11.85 6.96 1.12
C ARG A 55 -13.02 5.98 1.29
N CYS A 56 -13.74 6.02 2.40
CA CYS A 56 -14.71 4.98 2.75
C CYS A 56 -16.14 5.52 2.90
N SER A 57 -16.30 6.70 3.50
CA SER A 57 -17.58 7.29 3.90
C SER A 57 -18.57 7.51 2.73
N SER A 58 -18.06 7.72 1.52
CA SER A 58 -18.88 7.92 0.31
C SER A 58 -19.63 6.66 -0.13
N CYS A 59 -19.11 5.48 0.22
CA CYS A 59 -19.69 4.20 -0.17
C CYS A 59 -20.24 3.39 1.02
N HIS A 60 -19.76 3.66 2.24
CA HIS A 60 -20.12 2.90 3.43
C HIS A 60 -20.55 3.81 4.58
N ALA A 61 -21.55 3.35 5.33
CA ALA A 61 -21.86 3.82 6.67
C ALA A 61 -21.74 2.67 7.67
N PHE A 62 -21.78 2.98 8.97
CA PHE A 62 -21.70 1.96 9.99
C PHE A 62 -22.99 1.15 10.13
N ASP A 63 -24.13 1.81 10.06
CA ASP A 63 -25.45 1.30 10.45
C ASP A 63 -26.40 1.07 9.28
N ARG A 64 -26.09 1.59 8.10
CA ARG A 64 -26.96 1.50 6.92
C ARG A 64 -26.19 1.27 5.63
N ARG A 65 -26.89 0.73 4.65
CA ARG A 65 -26.39 0.55 3.29
C ARG A 65 -26.36 1.91 2.58
N ILE A 66 -25.24 2.21 1.93
CA ILE A 66 -25.12 3.31 0.96
C ILE A 66 -24.89 2.69 -0.42
N VAL A 67 -23.63 2.37 -0.74
CA VAL A 67 -23.24 1.59 -1.92
C VAL A 67 -22.81 0.19 -1.49
N GLY A 68 -21.91 0.14 -0.51
CA GLY A 68 -21.46 -1.08 0.14
C GLY A 68 -22.27 -1.43 1.40
N PRO A 69 -21.99 -2.60 2.00
CA PRO A 69 -22.65 -3.05 3.22
C PRO A 69 -22.36 -2.14 4.42
N PRO A 70 -23.27 -2.09 5.41
CA PRO A 70 -23.01 -1.45 6.69
C PRO A 70 -21.78 -2.07 7.38
N HIS A 71 -20.89 -1.27 7.95
CA HIS A 71 -19.71 -1.81 8.65
C HIS A 71 -20.09 -2.70 9.83
N ASN A 72 -21.18 -2.41 10.54
CA ASN A 72 -21.65 -3.22 11.67
C ASN A 72 -22.01 -4.66 11.28
N GLU A 73 -22.32 -4.93 10.00
CA GLU A 73 -22.61 -6.29 9.52
C GLU A 73 -21.34 -7.05 9.11
N VAL A 74 -20.31 -6.34 8.65
CA VAL A 74 -19.16 -6.96 7.97
C VAL A 74 -17.84 -6.84 8.72
N VAL A 75 -17.67 -5.86 9.60
CA VAL A 75 -16.45 -5.70 10.41
C VAL A 75 -16.35 -6.75 11.52
N PRO A 76 -17.42 -7.16 12.22
CA PRO A 76 -17.31 -8.14 13.32
C PRO A 76 -16.66 -9.47 12.92
N LYS A 77 -16.83 -9.92 11.66
CA LYS A 77 -16.21 -11.17 11.17
C LYS A 77 -14.67 -11.15 11.17
N TYR A 78 -14.07 -9.96 11.30
CA TYR A 78 -12.62 -9.74 11.34
C TYR A 78 -12.08 -9.49 12.75
N GLU A 79 -12.88 -9.67 13.80
CA GLU A 79 -12.36 -9.63 15.17
C GLU A 79 -11.22 -10.65 15.37
N GLY A 80 -10.10 -10.18 15.93
CA GLY A 80 -8.88 -10.97 16.07
C GLY A 80 -8.18 -11.32 14.74
N LYS A 81 -8.65 -10.78 13.60
CA LYS A 81 -8.16 -11.06 12.24
C LYS A 81 -7.86 -9.77 11.48
N LYS A 82 -7.20 -8.80 12.13
CA LYS A 82 -6.91 -7.48 11.54
C LYS A 82 -6.17 -7.61 10.21
N GLU A 83 -5.21 -8.52 10.11
CA GLU A 83 -4.39 -8.73 8.93
C GLU A 83 -5.24 -9.20 7.73
N GLN A 84 -6.29 -9.98 7.97
CA GLN A 84 -7.24 -10.39 6.94
C GLN A 84 -8.10 -9.21 6.46
N LEU A 85 -8.49 -8.32 7.38
CA LEU A 85 -9.19 -7.08 7.04
C LEU A 85 -8.30 -6.16 6.20
N VAL A 86 -7.04 -5.97 6.59
CA VAL A 86 -6.05 -5.20 5.83
C VAL A 86 -5.89 -5.77 4.42
N ALA A 87 -5.73 -7.10 4.30
CA ALA A 87 -5.60 -7.76 3.01
C ALA A 87 -6.83 -7.55 2.12
N PHE A 88 -8.04 -7.68 2.70
CA PHE A 88 -9.29 -7.45 1.98
C PHE A 88 -9.43 -5.99 1.52
N ILE A 89 -9.14 -5.01 2.38
CA ILE A 89 -9.24 -3.59 2.03
C ILE A 89 -8.30 -3.23 0.88
N ARG A 90 -7.09 -3.78 0.86
CA ARG A 90 -6.09 -3.51 -0.18
C ARG A 90 -6.35 -4.25 -1.49
N ASN A 91 -7.06 -5.37 -1.44
CA ASN A 91 -7.40 -6.16 -2.62
C ASN A 91 -8.81 -6.78 -2.46
N PRO A 92 -9.86 -5.96 -2.58
CA PRO A 92 -11.21 -6.41 -2.32
C PRO A 92 -11.66 -7.43 -3.36
N ILE A 93 -12.25 -8.52 -2.88
CA ILE A 93 -12.91 -9.52 -3.71
C ILE A 93 -14.43 -9.40 -3.54
N LYS A 94 -15.17 -9.73 -4.59
CA LYS A 94 -16.64 -9.75 -4.49
C LYS A 94 -17.06 -10.95 -3.65
N VAL A 95 -17.68 -10.68 -2.50
CA VAL A 95 -18.18 -11.71 -1.56
C VAL A 95 -19.69 -11.86 -1.65
N ASN A 96 -20.43 -10.76 -1.57
CA ASN A 96 -21.89 -10.77 -1.57
C ASN A 96 -22.43 -10.33 -2.94
N PRO A 97 -23.21 -11.17 -3.65
CA PRO A 97 -23.79 -10.84 -4.95
C PRO A 97 -24.71 -9.61 -4.94
N ALA A 98 -25.33 -9.28 -3.80
CA ALA A 98 -26.26 -8.17 -3.64
C ALA A 98 -25.58 -6.78 -3.67
N TYR A 99 -24.25 -6.73 -3.65
CA TYR A 99 -23.45 -5.51 -3.68
C TYR A 99 -22.59 -5.44 -4.94
N PRO A 100 -22.31 -4.23 -5.45
CA PRO A 100 -21.31 -4.04 -6.51
C PRO A 100 -19.92 -4.47 -6.02
N PRO A 101 -18.98 -4.81 -6.93
CA PRO A 101 -17.60 -5.05 -6.55
C PRO A 101 -17.01 -3.78 -5.90
N MET A 102 -16.39 -3.94 -4.73
CA MET A 102 -15.69 -2.84 -4.07
C MET A 102 -14.43 -2.50 -4.88
N PRO A 103 -14.22 -1.22 -5.28
CA PRO A 103 -13.01 -0.83 -5.99
C PRO A 103 -11.80 -0.87 -5.06
N ASN A 104 -10.60 -1.05 -5.62
CA ASN A 104 -9.37 -0.93 -4.84
C ASN A 104 -9.18 0.54 -4.41
N PRO A 105 -9.15 0.84 -3.09
CA PRO A 105 -9.05 2.21 -2.61
C PRO A 105 -7.65 2.83 -2.79
N GLY A 106 -6.65 2.06 -3.26
CA GLY A 106 -5.31 2.56 -3.54
C GLY A 106 -4.49 2.87 -2.28
N LEU A 107 -4.84 2.26 -1.14
CA LEU A 107 -4.18 2.53 0.14
C LEU A 107 -2.77 1.92 0.22
N LYS A 108 -1.84 2.70 0.76
CA LYS A 108 -0.52 2.24 1.17
C LYS A 108 -0.65 1.25 2.34
N PRO A 109 0.37 0.40 2.59
CA PRO A 109 0.32 -0.59 3.67
C PRO A 109 -0.01 0.01 5.05
N ALA A 110 0.61 1.14 5.40
CA ALA A 110 0.38 1.80 6.69
C ALA A 110 -1.03 2.41 6.80
N GLU A 111 -1.54 3.01 5.73
CA GLU A 111 -2.90 3.55 5.68
C GLU A 111 -3.95 2.44 5.83
N ALA A 112 -3.72 1.30 5.16
CA ALA A 112 -4.59 0.13 5.25
C ALA A 112 -4.63 -0.47 6.67
N ASP A 113 -3.50 -0.47 7.39
CA ASP A 113 -3.46 -0.89 8.78
C ASP A 113 -4.19 0.11 9.70
N ALA A 114 -4.00 1.41 9.48
CA ALA A 114 -4.64 2.46 10.24
C ALA A 114 -6.17 2.43 10.10
N ILE A 115 -6.69 2.28 8.87
CA ILE A 115 -8.13 2.18 8.64
C ILE A 115 -8.72 0.89 9.21
N ALA A 116 -8.02 -0.25 9.08
CA ALA A 116 -8.49 -1.51 9.65
C ALA A 116 -8.60 -1.43 11.18
N THR A 117 -7.61 -0.79 11.83
CA THR A 117 -7.63 -0.53 13.27
C THR A 117 -8.80 0.37 13.65
N TYR A 118 -8.99 1.48 12.93
CA TYR A 118 -10.11 2.40 13.16
C TYR A 118 -11.48 1.71 13.05
N LEU A 119 -11.68 0.90 12.01
CA LEU A 119 -12.95 0.18 11.82
C LEU A 119 -13.24 -0.79 12.96
N LEU A 120 -12.23 -1.57 13.39
CA LEU A 120 -12.37 -2.53 14.48
C LEU A 120 -12.62 -1.84 15.83
N ASP A 121 -11.95 -0.73 16.10
CA ASP A 121 -12.12 0.03 17.34
C ASP A 121 -13.44 0.78 17.39
N HIS A 122 -13.87 1.37 16.27
CA HIS A 122 -15.12 2.12 16.19
C HIS A 122 -16.34 1.20 16.35
N PHE A 123 -16.30 0.01 15.74
CA PHE A 123 -17.38 -0.97 15.91
C PHE A 123 -17.49 -1.46 17.37
N LYS A 124 -16.38 -1.71 18.07
CA LYS A 124 -16.39 -2.17 19.48
C LYS A 124 -16.87 -1.14 20.49
N LYS A 125 -16.83 0.15 20.12
CA LYS A 125 -17.26 1.26 20.99
C LYS A 125 -18.77 1.56 20.87
N LYS A 126 -19.46 0.91 19.93
CA LYS A 126 -20.93 0.91 19.84
C LYS A 126 -21.51 -0.28 20.59
#